data_AF-A0A820PKN8-F1
#
_entry.id   AF-A0A820PKN8-F1
#
_cell.length_a   1.000
_cell.length_b   1.000
_cell.length_c   1.000
_cell.angle_alpha   90.00
_cell.angle_beta   90.00
_cell.angle_gamma   90.00
#
_symmetry.space_group_name_H-M   'P 1'
#
loop_
_entity.id
_entity.type
_entity.pdbx_description
1 polymer ?
#
loop_
_entity_poly.entity_id
_entity_poly.type
_entity_poly.pdbx_seq_one_letter_code
_entity_poly.pdbx_strand_id
1 'polypeptide(L)'
;MQFIGFHNSTGIAARENIIATETATFVENMLKSGVILLCNTNIKFSGQNSLYGTTNNPYNLTRIVGGSSGGAGCIVSATGVPFGVGADIGGSIRMSSFINGIFGHKTLPDIGPNDRQYPSHSDNQQKYMLATGPMCRYTHVDLSKPCYFYVDEVDAYCVNKLDPEQKLAHRQVVQHFENTYKIHVTRFNRRRYPVSL
;
A
#
# COMPACT_ATOMS: atom_id res chain seq x y z
N MET A 1 3.12 -6.79 10.95
CA MET A 1 3.08 -8.27 10.98
C MET A 1 4.09 -8.72 12.02
N GLN A 2 3.79 -9.79 12.75
CA GLN A 2 4.69 -10.30 13.78
C GLN A 2 5.78 -11.21 13.20
N PHE A 3 6.98 -11.10 13.73
CA PHE A 3 8.08 -12.05 13.54
C PHE A 3 8.72 -12.28 14.90
N ILE A 4 8.77 -13.55 15.34
CA ILE A 4 9.17 -13.89 16.71
C ILE A 4 10.52 -13.26 17.10
N GLY A 5 10.58 -12.68 18.29
CA GLY A 5 11.77 -12.01 18.82
C GLY A 5 12.00 -10.58 18.32
N PHE A 6 11.22 -10.08 17.35
CA PHE A 6 11.32 -8.71 16.86
C PHE A 6 10.33 -7.78 17.57
N HIS A 7 10.67 -6.48 17.64
CA HIS A 7 9.75 -5.45 18.11
C HIS A 7 8.49 -5.40 17.24
N ASN A 8 7.33 -5.39 17.90
CA ASN A 8 6.00 -5.24 17.29
C ASN A 8 5.25 -4.03 17.89
N SER A 9 5.97 -2.91 18.01
CA SER A 9 5.45 -1.65 18.55
C SER A 9 4.46 -0.95 17.62
N THR A 10 4.52 -1.24 16.32
CA THR A 10 3.72 -0.59 15.28
C THR A 10 3.82 0.94 15.26
N GLY A 11 4.90 1.49 15.84
CA GLY A 11 5.09 2.93 15.99
C GLY A 11 4.18 3.62 17.00
N ILE A 12 3.65 2.86 17.96
CA ILE A 12 2.78 3.35 19.04
C ILE A 12 3.52 3.28 20.36
N ALA A 13 3.61 4.40 21.08
CA ALA A 13 4.33 4.50 22.35
C ALA A 13 3.90 3.47 23.39
N ALA A 14 2.60 3.23 23.54
CA ALA A 14 2.05 2.22 24.45
C ALA A 14 2.48 0.78 24.12
N ARG A 15 3.12 0.55 22.97
CA ARG A 15 3.59 -0.76 22.51
C ARG A 15 5.10 -0.85 22.32
N GLU A 16 5.86 0.15 22.78
CA GLU A 16 7.32 0.22 22.59
C GLU A 16 8.05 -1.09 22.92
N ASN A 17 7.73 -1.65 24.08
CA ASN A 17 8.36 -2.85 24.63
C ASN A 17 7.67 -4.16 24.22
N ILE A 18 6.71 -4.11 23.28
CA ILE A 18 6.06 -5.32 22.79
C ILE A 18 6.99 -6.03 21.81
N ILE A 19 7.47 -7.20 22.23
CA ILE A 19 8.19 -8.16 21.38
C ILE A 19 7.20 -9.20 20.89
N ALA A 20 7.25 -9.54 19.60
CA ALA A 20 6.43 -10.59 19.04
C ALA A 20 6.84 -11.95 19.62
N THR A 21 5.85 -12.69 20.13
CA THR A 21 6.02 -14.05 20.67
C THR A 21 5.79 -15.13 19.63
N GLU A 22 5.27 -14.75 18.46
CA GLU A 22 4.93 -15.65 17.37
C GLU A 22 5.30 -15.02 16.03
N THR A 23 5.35 -15.84 14.98
CA THR A 23 5.55 -15.39 13.61
C THR A 23 4.23 -15.44 12.85
N ALA A 24 3.90 -14.38 12.10
CA ALA A 24 2.74 -14.36 11.23
C ALA A 24 2.88 -15.40 10.11
N THR A 25 1.81 -16.11 9.75
CA THR A 25 1.86 -17.15 8.71
C THR A 25 2.41 -16.60 7.38
N PHE A 26 2.10 -15.35 7.05
CA PHE A 26 2.67 -14.68 5.86
C PHE A 26 4.21 -14.61 5.92
N VAL A 27 4.76 -14.22 7.07
CA VAL A 27 6.21 -14.14 7.29
C VAL A 27 6.84 -15.53 7.25
N GLU A 28 6.20 -16.55 7.85
CA GLU A 28 6.68 -17.92 7.75
C GLU A 28 6.78 -18.42 6.31
N ASN A 29 5.76 -18.12 5.49
CA ASN A 29 5.75 -18.51 4.08
C ASN A 29 6.86 -17.81 3.29
N MET A 30 7.16 -16.55 3.61
CA MET A 30 8.31 -15.85 3.03
C MET A 30 9.65 -16.50 3.42
N LEU A 31 9.83 -16.84 4.69
CA LEU A 31 11.06 -17.49 5.14
C LEU A 31 11.23 -18.87 4.49
N LYS A 32 10.14 -19.65 4.38
CA LYS A 32 10.12 -20.95 3.69
C LYS A 32 10.43 -20.84 2.20
N SER A 33 10.15 -19.71 1.55
CA SER A 33 10.51 -19.47 0.15
C SER A 33 11.95 -18.97 -0.04
N GLY A 34 12.73 -18.86 1.04
CA GLY A 34 14.14 -18.44 1.00
C GLY A 34 14.34 -16.93 1.12
N VAL A 35 13.30 -16.16 1.48
CA VAL A 35 13.46 -14.73 1.74
C VAL A 35 14.26 -14.52 3.03
N ILE A 36 15.24 -13.62 2.96
CA ILE A 36 15.98 -13.14 4.12
C ILE A 36 15.30 -11.86 4.63
N LEU A 37 14.82 -11.87 5.87
CA LEU A 37 14.22 -10.69 6.48
C LEU A 37 15.32 -9.71 6.90
N LEU A 38 15.36 -8.54 6.26
CA LEU A 38 16.37 -7.52 6.53
C LEU A 38 16.00 -6.60 7.69
N CYS A 39 14.74 -6.17 7.78
CA CYS A 39 14.30 -5.25 8.82
C CYS A 39 12.78 -5.27 9.03
N ASN A 40 12.35 -4.72 10.16
CA ASN A 40 10.97 -4.27 10.36
C ASN A 40 10.88 -2.77 10.05
N THR A 41 9.97 -2.37 9.19
CA THR A 41 9.92 -1.00 8.67
C THR A 41 9.09 -0.08 9.56
N ASN A 42 9.43 1.21 9.58
CA ASN A 42 8.68 2.23 10.30
C ASN A 42 7.23 2.34 9.77
N ILE A 43 6.25 2.45 10.69
CA ILE A 43 4.81 2.51 10.40
C ILE A 43 4.22 3.80 10.96
N LYS A 44 3.56 4.61 10.12
CA LYS A 44 2.75 5.78 10.52
C LYS A 44 1.85 6.22 9.37
N PHE A 45 0.61 6.65 9.65
CA PHE A 45 -0.32 7.14 8.62
C PHE A 45 0.07 8.52 8.09
N SER A 46 0.51 9.43 8.98
CA SER A 46 1.01 10.76 8.67
C SER A 46 1.93 11.25 9.80
N GLY A 47 2.85 12.18 9.49
CA GLY A 47 3.73 12.81 10.46
C GLY A 47 4.84 11.91 11.02
N GLN A 48 5.27 12.20 12.25
CA GLN A 48 6.39 11.52 12.90
C GLN A 48 5.93 10.25 13.64
N ASN A 49 6.74 9.19 13.62
CA ASN A 49 6.61 8.10 14.57
C ASN A 49 7.19 8.58 15.90
N SER A 50 6.39 8.56 16.98
CA SER A 50 6.81 9.06 18.29
C SER A 50 7.91 8.22 18.94
N LEU A 51 8.09 6.97 18.50
CA LEU A 51 9.13 6.07 19.02
C LEU A 51 10.42 6.11 18.21
N TYR A 52 10.32 6.11 16.88
CA TYR A 52 11.49 5.95 16.00
C TYR A 52 11.76 7.16 15.11
N GLY A 53 11.01 8.26 15.30
CA GLY A 53 11.14 9.47 14.50
C GLY A 53 10.50 9.37 13.11
N THR A 54 10.81 10.36 12.28
CA THR A 54 10.19 10.54 10.96
C THR A 54 10.93 9.74 9.88
N THR A 55 10.18 9.01 9.06
CA THR A 55 10.71 8.49 7.78
C THR A 55 10.56 9.57 6.73
N ASN A 56 11.65 9.95 6.07
CA ASN A 56 11.67 11.01 5.06
C ASN A 56 11.67 10.43 3.65
N ASN A 57 10.96 11.07 2.72
CA ASN A 57 10.83 10.58 1.36
C ASN A 57 12.16 10.72 0.58
N PRO A 58 12.64 9.65 -0.10
CA PRO A 58 13.93 9.68 -0.78
C PRO A 58 13.97 10.65 -1.97
N TYR A 59 12.82 11.02 -2.55
CA TYR A 59 12.76 12.04 -3.61
C TYR A 59 12.84 13.47 -3.05
N ASN A 60 12.39 13.69 -1.82
CA ASN A 60 12.44 14.98 -1.16
C ASN A 60 12.28 14.81 0.36
N LEU A 61 13.35 15.07 1.12
CA LEU A 61 13.38 14.85 2.57
C LEU A 61 12.42 15.74 3.37
N THR A 62 11.83 16.77 2.74
CA THR A 62 10.78 17.62 3.35
C THR A 62 9.36 17.09 3.14
N ARG A 63 9.21 15.95 2.48
CA ARG A 63 7.92 15.33 2.15
C ARG A 63 7.70 14.04 2.93
N ILE A 64 6.42 13.76 3.17
CA ILE A 64 5.97 12.51 3.81
C ILE A 64 6.20 11.30 2.90
N VAL A 65 6.19 10.10 3.49
CA VAL A 65 6.28 8.82 2.79
C VAL A 65 4.93 8.13 2.59
N GLY A 66 3.82 8.80 2.88
CA GLY A 66 2.50 8.16 2.96
C GLY A 66 2.42 7.17 4.11
N GLY A 67 1.32 6.40 4.19
CA GLY A 67 1.14 5.51 5.31
C GLY A 67 -0.11 4.64 5.30
N SER A 68 -0.18 3.62 6.16
CA SER A 68 0.76 3.32 7.24
C SER A 68 2.05 2.61 6.82
N SER A 69 2.09 1.99 5.64
CA SER A 69 3.25 1.24 5.11
C SER A 69 4.36 2.14 4.53
N GLY A 70 4.51 3.35 5.05
CA GLY A 70 5.40 4.37 4.52
C GLY A 70 6.88 3.99 4.58
N GLY A 71 7.32 3.34 5.67
CA GLY A 71 8.70 2.87 5.80
C GLY A 71 9.06 1.82 4.73
N ALA A 72 8.15 0.87 4.47
CA ALA A 72 8.33 -0.13 3.41
C ALA A 72 8.39 0.51 2.02
N GLY A 73 7.49 1.47 1.74
CA GLY A 73 7.52 2.21 0.48
C GLY A 73 8.82 3.01 0.29
N CYS A 74 9.26 3.68 1.35
CA CYS A 74 10.47 4.49 1.37
C CYS A 74 11.73 3.66 1.11
N ILE A 75 11.93 2.55 1.84
CA ILE A 75 13.16 1.75 1.71
C ILE A 75 13.26 1.05 0.35
N VAL A 76 12.13 0.63 -0.22
CA VAL A 76 12.06 0.07 -1.59
C VAL A 76 12.40 1.16 -2.61
N SER A 77 11.82 2.35 -2.47
CA SER A 77 12.09 3.50 -3.36
C SER A 77 13.56 3.94 -3.30
N ALA A 78 14.14 3.97 -2.09
CA ALA A 78 15.54 4.26 -1.84
C ALA A 78 16.51 3.13 -2.25
N THR A 79 16.00 2.04 -2.84
CA THR A 79 16.80 0.89 -3.30
C THR A 79 17.53 0.14 -2.18
N GLY A 80 17.13 0.33 -0.93
CA GLY A 80 17.70 -0.38 0.21
C GLY A 80 17.30 -1.86 0.27
N VAL A 81 16.15 -2.20 -0.35
CA VAL A 81 15.66 -3.59 -0.50
C VAL A 81 15.00 -3.77 -1.88
N PRO A 82 15.03 -4.98 -2.46
CA PRO A 82 14.42 -5.23 -3.78
C PRO A 82 12.89 -5.19 -3.76
N PHE A 83 12.27 -5.57 -2.65
CA PHE A 83 10.84 -5.51 -2.43
C PHE A 83 10.52 -5.37 -0.93
N GLY A 84 9.30 -4.94 -0.64
CA GLY A 84 8.75 -4.83 0.70
C GLY A 84 7.37 -5.45 0.78
N VAL A 85 6.85 -5.56 1.99
CA VAL A 85 5.51 -6.06 2.27
C VAL A 85 4.78 -5.07 3.17
N GLY A 86 3.56 -4.71 2.80
CA GLY A 86 2.71 -3.84 3.58
C GLY A 86 1.39 -4.51 3.96
N ALA A 87 0.60 -3.79 4.74
CA ALA A 87 -0.79 -4.10 5.03
C ALA A 87 -1.67 -2.92 4.61
N ASP A 88 -2.82 -3.21 4.02
CA ASP A 88 -3.74 -2.20 3.49
C ASP A 88 -5.17 -2.54 3.89
N ILE A 89 -5.76 -1.69 4.73
CA ILE A 89 -7.19 -1.70 5.03
C ILE A 89 -7.89 -0.60 4.22
N GLY A 90 -7.41 0.64 4.33
CA GLY A 90 -7.99 1.82 3.70
C GLY A 90 -7.06 2.54 2.71
N GLY A 91 -6.05 1.88 2.16
CA GLY A 91 -5.12 2.46 1.18
C GLY A 91 -3.66 2.45 1.60
N SER A 92 -3.29 1.82 2.71
CA SER A 92 -1.94 1.95 3.27
C SER A 92 -0.79 1.41 2.40
N ILE A 93 -1.01 0.40 1.57
CA ILE A 93 -0.03 -0.03 0.55
C ILE A 93 -0.07 0.95 -0.62
N ARG A 94 -1.28 1.22 -1.14
CA ARG A 94 -1.48 2.00 -2.37
C ARG A 94 -1.01 3.46 -2.23
N MET A 95 -1.36 4.14 -1.14
CA MET A 95 -0.94 5.51 -0.84
C MET A 95 0.57 5.60 -0.60
N SER A 96 1.15 4.68 0.17
CA SER A 96 2.61 4.67 0.38
C SER A 96 3.34 4.44 -0.95
N SER A 97 2.81 3.58 -1.82
CA SER A 97 3.41 3.31 -3.12
C SER A 97 3.32 4.50 -4.06
N PHE A 98 2.16 5.17 -4.10
CA PHE A 98 1.95 6.41 -4.85
C PHE A 98 2.93 7.51 -4.43
N ILE A 99 3.05 7.76 -3.12
CA ILE A 99 3.91 8.83 -2.58
C ILE A 99 5.41 8.53 -2.77
N ASN A 100 5.81 7.25 -2.75
CA ASN A 100 7.20 6.84 -2.94
C ASN A 100 7.50 6.36 -4.37
N GLY A 101 6.62 6.59 -5.34
CA GLY A 101 6.89 6.31 -6.76
C GLY A 101 7.20 4.85 -7.09
N ILE A 102 6.52 3.90 -6.44
CA ILE A 102 6.72 2.46 -6.66
C ILE A 102 5.40 1.73 -6.91
N PHE A 103 5.46 0.46 -7.31
CA PHE A 103 4.29 -0.40 -7.38
C PHE A 103 3.91 -0.93 -5.99
N GLY A 104 2.61 -0.99 -5.71
CA GLY A 104 2.09 -1.67 -4.54
C GLY A 104 0.73 -2.29 -4.82
N HIS A 105 0.56 -3.54 -4.45
CA HIS A 105 -0.64 -4.30 -4.72
C HIS A 105 -1.34 -4.68 -3.43
N LYS A 106 -2.55 -4.16 -3.23
CA LYS A 106 -3.49 -4.71 -2.24
C LYS A 106 -4.18 -5.91 -2.89
N THR A 107 -3.92 -7.11 -2.38
CA THR A 107 -4.55 -8.33 -2.90
C THR A 107 -6.05 -8.34 -2.61
N LEU A 108 -6.78 -9.26 -3.25
CA LEU A 108 -8.13 -9.56 -2.80
C LEU A 108 -8.12 -10.03 -1.34
N PRO A 109 -9.24 -9.83 -0.62
CA PRO A 109 -9.42 -10.42 0.70
C PRO A 109 -9.22 -11.93 0.64
N ASP A 110 -8.66 -12.51 1.70
CA ASP A 110 -8.46 -13.96 1.88
C ASP A 110 -7.53 -14.69 0.88
N ILE A 111 -6.89 -14.00 -0.08
CA ILE A 111 -5.82 -14.63 -0.91
C ILE A 111 -4.62 -15.04 -0.06
N GLY A 112 -4.28 -14.24 0.96
CA GLY A 112 -3.13 -14.45 1.81
C GLY A 112 -3.54 -14.43 3.29
N PRO A 113 -2.77 -15.09 4.17
CA PRO A 113 -3.04 -15.07 5.59
C PRO A 113 -2.82 -13.66 6.15
N ASN A 114 -3.78 -13.17 6.92
CA ASN A 114 -3.70 -11.87 7.60
C ASN A 114 -3.59 -12.01 9.14
N ASP A 115 -3.20 -13.19 9.64
CA ASP A 115 -3.04 -13.45 11.06
C ASP A 115 -1.87 -12.64 11.66
N ARG A 116 -1.92 -12.44 12.98
CA ARG A 116 -0.83 -11.82 13.76
C ARG A 116 -0.38 -10.47 13.21
N GLN A 117 -1.35 -9.69 12.72
CA GLN A 117 -1.18 -8.28 12.39
C GLN A 117 -1.65 -7.39 13.53
N TYR A 118 -1.09 -6.19 13.60
CA TYR A 118 -1.56 -5.16 14.52
C TYR A 118 -1.69 -3.81 13.80
N PRO A 119 -2.81 -3.09 13.98
CA PRO A 119 -4.02 -3.56 14.65
C PRO A 119 -4.64 -4.76 13.91
N SER A 120 -5.28 -5.66 14.66
CA SER A 120 -6.11 -6.71 14.07
C SER A 120 -7.46 -6.13 13.66
N HIS A 121 -8.19 -6.81 12.79
CA HIS A 121 -9.58 -6.46 12.48
C HIS A 121 -10.47 -6.60 13.73
N SER A 122 -11.39 -5.66 13.95
CA SER A 122 -12.37 -5.74 15.05
C SER A 122 -13.68 -6.43 14.66
N ASP A 123 -13.97 -6.51 13.36
CA ASP A 123 -15.22 -7.05 12.83
C ASP A 123 -15.00 -7.69 11.46
N ASN A 124 -16.06 -8.32 10.92
CA ASN A 124 -16.00 -9.01 9.63
C ASN A 124 -15.76 -8.05 8.46
N GLN A 125 -16.27 -6.81 8.50
CA GLN A 125 -16.03 -5.85 7.43
C GLN A 125 -14.55 -5.47 7.37
N GLN A 126 -13.93 -5.18 8.50
CA GLN A 126 -12.50 -4.91 8.58
C GLN A 126 -11.66 -6.12 8.20
N LYS A 127 -12.11 -7.33 8.54
CA LYS A 127 -11.46 -8.57 8.10
C LYS A 127 -11.45 -8.67 6.58
N TYR A 128 -12.57 -8.41 5.92
CA TYR A 128 -12.65 -8.37 4.46
C TYR A 128 -11.89 -7.18 3.86
N MET A 129 -11.73 -6.07 4.57
CA MET A 129 -10.95 -4.95 4.07
C MET A 129 -9.45 -5.13 4.24
N LEU A 130 -8.98 -5.83 5.26
CA LEU A 130 -7.55 -5.98 5.55
C LEU A 130 -6.90 -6.95 4.56
N ALA A 131 -5.85 -6.49 3.89
CA ALA A 131 -5.05 -7.34 3.01
C ALA A 131 -3.56 -7.01 3.11
N THR A 132 -2.74 -8.05 3.19
CA THR A 132 -1.28 -7.97 3.03
C THR A 132 -0.90 -8.07 1.56
N GLY A 133 0.11 -7.31 1.15
CA GLY A 133 0.55 -7.37 -0.24
C GLY A 133 1.95 -6.79 -0.49
N PRO A 134 2.50 -7.09 -1.68
CA PRO A 134 3.86 -6.72 -2.05
C PRO A 134 3.98 -5.26 -2.52
N MET A 135 5.18 -4.72 -2.34
CA MET A 135 5.61 -3.41 -2.83
C MET A 135 6.97 -3.57 -3.52
N CYS A 136 7.15 -3.02 -4.72
CA CYS A 136 8.37 -3.20 -5.52
C CYS A 136 8.56 -2.07 -6.54
N ARG A 137 9.80 -1.87 -7.03
CA ARG A 137 10.11 -0.89 -8.07
C ARG A 137 9.78 -1.36 -9.48
N TYR A 138 9.82 -2.67 -9.70
CA TYR A 138 9.63 -3.28 -11.00
C TYR A 138 8.59 -4.37 -10.90
N THR A 139 7.67 -4.41 -11.86
CA THR A 139 6.66 -5.45 -11.98
C THR A 139 6.90 -6.26 -13.23
N HIS A 140 6.74 -7.58 -13.12
CA HIS A 140 6.65 -8.49 -14.27
C HIS A 140 5.20 -8.79 -14.65
N VAL A 141 4.23 -8.12 -13.99
CA VAL A 141 2.82 -8.22 -14.37
C VAL A 141 2.65 -7.57 -15.74
N ASP A 142 2.08 -8.33 -16.66
CA ASP A 142 1.62 -7.82 -17.94
C ASP A 142 0.43 -6.87 -17.72
N LEU A 143 0.72 -5.57 -17.79
CA LEU A 143 -0.25 -4.50 -17.63
C LEU A 143 -1.22 -4.40 -18.81
N SER A 144 -1.13 -5.22 -19.86
CA SER A 144 -2.16 -5.23 -20.90
C SER A 144 -3.40 -6.04 -20.53
N LYS A 145 -3.33 -6.86 -19.47
CA LYS A 145 -4.35 -7.82 -19.08
C LYS A 145 -5.41 -7.30 -18.10
N PRO A 146 -5.12 -6.38 -17.16
CA PRO A 146 -6.13 -5.89 -16.23
C PRO A 146 -7.21 -5.04 -16.92
N CYS A 147 -8.42 -5.04 -16.37
CA CYS A 147 -9.44 -4.07 -16.74
C CYS A 147 -9.17 -2.74 -16.04
N TYR A 148 -9.09 -1.66 -16.82
CA TYR A 148 -8.80 -0.32 -16.30
C TYR A 148 -10.06 0.51 -16.14
N PHE A 149 -10.34 0.89 -14.89
CA PHE A 149 -11.37 1.86 -14.54
C PHE A 149 -10.71 3.11 -13.97
N TYR A 150 -11.20 4.29 -14.36
CA TYR A 150 -10.76 5.54 -13.78
C TYR A 150 -11.97 6.44 -13.46
N VAL A 151 -11.76 7.32 -12.49
CA VAL A 151 -12.71 8.36 -12.10
C VAL A 151 -12.04 9.71 -12.39
N ASP A 152 -12.75 10.57 -13.11
CA ASP A 152 -12.35 11.97 -13.34
C ASP A 152 -13.38 12.89 -12.69
N GLU A 153 -12.95 14.07 -12.27
CA GLU A 153 -13.72 15.03 -11.46
C GLU A 153 -14.97 15.58 -12.12
N VAL A 154 -15.07 15.42 -13.43
CA VAL A 154 -16.17 15.96 -14.24
C VAL A 154 -17.54 15.44 -13.73
N ASP A 155 -17.58 14.35 -12.93
CA ASP A 155 -18.81 13.77 -12.36
C ASP A 155 -19.04 14.04 -10.85
N ALA A 156 -18.33 14.97 -10.21
CA ALA A 156 -18.64 15.51 -8.87
C ALA A 156 -18.58 14.54 -7.65
N TYR A 157 -17.94 13.37 -7.78
CA TYR A 157 -17.76 12.42 -6.66
C TYR A 157 -16.35 12.41 -6.04
N CYS A 158 -15.40 13.16 -6.60
CA CYS A 158 -14.16 13.45 -5.88
C CYS A 158 -14.51 14.41 -4.74
N VAL A 159 -14.49 13.91 -3.50
CA VAL A 159 -14.78 14.71 -2.30
C VAL A 159 -13.86 15.93 -2.17
N ASN A 160 -12.72 15.93 -2.87
CA ASN A 160 -11.76 17.02 -2.94
C ASN A 160 -11.34 17.28 -4.39
N LYS A 161 -10.98 18.53 -4.69
CA LYS A 161 -10.32 18.89 -5.94
C LYS A 161 -8.93 18.21 -6.00
N LEU A 162 -8.70 17.36 -6.99
CA LEU A 162 -7.42 16.86 -7.44
C LEU A 162 -6.58 18.00 -8.00
N ASP A 163 -5.29 17.91 -7.68
CA ASP A 163 -4.27 18.76 -8.22
C ASP A 163 -4.22 18.68 -9.76
N PRO A 164 -4.05 19.79 -10.50
CA PRO A 164 -3.97 19.79 -11.96
C PRO A 164 -2.88 18.85 -12.51
N GLU A 165 -1.74 18.72 -11.85
CA GLU A 165 -0.65 17.84 -12.25
C GLU A 165 -1.06 16.36 -12.13
N GLN A 166 -1.74 15.99 -11.05
CA GLN A 166 -2.27 14.64 -10.86
C GLN A 166 -3.29 14.28 -11.94
N LYS A 167 -4.17 15.23 -12.31
CA LYS A 167 -5.13 15.03 -13.41
C LYS A 167 -4.43 14.80 -14.74
N LEU A 168 -3.41 15.61 -15.03
CA LEU A 168 -2.64 15.49 -16.26
C LEU A 168 -1.95 14.12 -16.31
N ALA A 169 -1.29 13.71 -15.23
CA ALA A 169 -0.63 12.41 -15.12
C ALA A 169 -1.62 11.25 -15.34
N HIS A 170 -2.79 11.28 -14.71
CA HIS A 170 -3.82 10.26 -14.92
C HIS A 170 -4.27 10.17 -16.39
N ARG A 171 -4.49 11.31 -17.05
CA ARG A 171 -4.87 11.34 -18.48
C ARG A 171 -3.77 10.80 -19.39
N GLN A 172 -2.51 11.14 -19.11
CA GLN A 172 -1.37 10.62 -19.86
C GLN A 172 -1.26 9.09 -19.72
N VAL A 173 -1.51 8.55 -18.53
CA VAL A 173 -1.55 7.10 -18.30
C VAL A 173 -2.67 6.45 -19.11
N VAL A 174 -3.90 6.97 -19.05
CA VAL A 174 -5.03 6.46 -19.85
C VAL A 174 -4.69 6.48 -21.35
N GLN A 175 -4.21 7.61 -21.86
CA GLN A 175 -3.84 7.76 -23.26
C GLN A 175 -2.73 6.79 -23.67
N HIS A 176 -1.74 6.56 -22.79
CA HIS A 176 -0.68 5.59 -23.02
C HIS A 176 -1.25 4.17 -23.16
N PHE A 177 -2.19 3.78 -22.29
CA PHE A 177 -2.83 2.46 -22.35
C PHE A 177 -3.65 2.26 -23.62
N GLU A 178 -4.46 3.25 -23.99
CA GLU A 178 -5.27 3.22 -25.22
C GLU A 178 -4.39 3.17 -26.48
N ASN A 179 -3.33 3.99 -26.53
CA ASN A 179 -2.48 4.10 -27.72
C ASN A 179 -1.57 2.89 -27.90
N THR A 180 -0.93 2.44 -26.81
CA THR A 180 0.12 1.42 -26.84
C THR A 180 -0.45 0.01 -26.81
N TYR A 181 -1.39 -0.24 -25.90
CA TYR A 181 -1.91 -1.59 -25.64
C TYR A 181 -3.30 -1.83 -26.24
N LYS A 182 -3.90 -0.81 -26.88
CA LYS A 182 -5.26 -0.87 -27.46
C LYS A 182 -6.32 -1.30 -26.44
N ILE A 183 -6.09 -0.98 -25.17
CA ILE A 183 -7.03 -1.25 -24.08
C ILE A 183 -8.10 -0.16 -24.11
N HIS A 184 -9.37 -0.57 -24.16
CA HIS A 184 -10.48 0.36 -24.02
C HIS A 184 -10.68 0.73 -22.55
N VAL A 185 -10.26 1.94 -22.17
CA VAL A 185 -10.41 2.43 -20.81
C VAL A 185 -11.84 2.94 -20.62
N THR A 186 -12.59 2.34 -19.70
CA THR A 186 -13.97 2.75 -19.46
C THR A 186 -14.02 3.79 -18.35
N ARG A 187 -14.51 4.99 -18.67
CA ARG A 187 -14.86 5.99 -17.67
C ARG A 187 -16.08 5.49 -16.87
N PHE A 188 -15.90 5.29 -15.58
CA PHE A 188 -16.99 4.83 -14.71
C PHE A 188 -17.80 6.02 -14.18
N ASN A 189 -19.11 6.03 -14.45
CA ASN A 189 -20.04 7.01 -13.90
C ASN A 189 -20.95 6.34 -12.86
N ARG A 190 -20.75 6.65 -11.57
CA ARG A 190 -21.53 6.08 -10.47
C ARG A 190 -23.04 6.35 -10.58
N ARG A 191 -23.48 7.45 -11.21
CA ARG A 191 -24.92 7.75 -11.40
C ARG A 191 -25.62 6.73 -12.30
N ARG A 192 -24.87 6.04 -13.19
CA ARG A 192 -25.41 4.97 -14.05
C ARG A 192 -25.54 3.63 -13.33
N TYR A 193 -24.96 3.50 -12.13
CA TYR A 193 -24.94 2.29 -11.33
C TYR A 193 -25.31 2.60 -9.87
N PRO A 194 -26.58 2.94 -9.58
CA PRO A 194 -27.02 3.15 -8.21
C PRO A 194 -26.81 1.85 -7.42
N VAL A 195 -25.89 1.89 -6.47
CA VAL A 195 -25.74 0.82 -5.48
C VAL A 195 -26.85 1.03 -4.48
N SER A 196 -27.80 0.09 -4.40
CA SER A 196 -28.72 0.02 -3.27
C SER A 196 -27.88 -0.26 -2.02
N LEU A 197 -27.68 0.76 -1.18
CA LEU A 197 -27.09 0.62 0.14
C LEU A 197 -28.12 0.06 1.10
#